data_AF-A0A1W2DPZ5-F1
#
_entry.id   AF-A0A1W2DPZ5-F1
#
_cell.length_a   1.000
_cell.length_b   1.000
_cell.length_c   1.000
_cell.angle_alpha   90.00
_cell.angle_beta   90.00
_cell.angle_gamma   90.00
#
_symmetry.space_group_name_H-M   'P 1'
#
loop_
_entity.id
_entity.type
_entity.pdbx_description
1 polymer ?
#
loop_
_entity_poly.entity_id
_entity_poly.type
_entity_poly.pdbx_seq_one_letter_code
_entity_poly.pdbx_strand_id
1 'polypeptide(L)'
;MKVFNPMLWFCMVLLICRGMPANALESEKMNKDQTVNLGEITVMAAQPGVEISSGKTVITMDKFIKPGAVTTVTDVLTQIGGVDVQRSNALMASPGDEVSIRGLNEGRMVIEIDGRRINQTGHMGRYIVDWSTLTLDDVERIEIIRGGHSVLHPFAIGGVINIITKKGNSGTKMAKGNVKAGYGRYNSSNFAASIDASANKYVNVHFSGAQQETDGYLRNNFQKTKSINGHIDIHLPSQASLDLNVKYSDVEYGMPVINDPNDINPGVAAAYDSDYPVFTRNKDQLRHLNWPQLPGADTPQWEKHTTYLDAIFKIPAGPGTIKVHGFMTDGRRWTSLYNKKGEFSEDEFMDDRTQGLIFEYGDVNLWDIHDFTFGLEYQELGQPSGTRTIYRVKSGYVQDVISLGDKWTLTPGIRYYRVDKATYYSWMDMGYSAMPPGWPFSVANSGKTETDSDFFPSLKLDYKATPDTTLYAAVSRSYRLPCP
;
A
#
# COMPACT_ATOMS: atom_id res chain seq x y z
N MET A 1 -18.03 -39.81 -37.37
CA MET A 1 -17.98 -41.27 -37.20
C MET A 1 -17.11 -41.56 -35.99
N LYS A 2 -17.72 -42.18 -34.96
CA LYS A 2 -17.16 -42.87 -33.78
C LYS A 2 -16.09 -42.14 -32.92
N VAL A 3 -16.53 -41.64 -31.76
CA VAL A 3 -16.33 -42.18 -30.38
C VAL A 3 -14.94 -41.85 -29.82
N PHE A 4 -14.94 -41.00 -28.78
CA PHE A 4 -13.79 -40.50 -28.04
C PHE A 4 -14.05 -40.78 -26.55
N ASN A 5 -13.21 -41.61 -25.90
CA ASN A 5 -12.77 -41.55 -24.49
C ASN A 5 -11.86 -42.76 -24.14
N PRO A 6 -11.18 -42.86 -22.97
CA PRO A 6 -9.91 -42.21 -22.56
C PRO A 6 -8.86 -43.22 -22.00
N MET A 7 -7.62 -42.79 -21.72
CA MET A 7 -6.71 -43.28 -20.64
C MET A 7 -5.32 -42.64 -20.82
N LEU A 8 -4.84 -41.77 -19.90
CA LEU A 8 -4.02 -42.07 -18.70
C LEU A 8 -2.64 -42.70 -18.97
N TRP A 9 -1.57 -41.90 -18.81
CA TRP A 9 -0.32 -42.12 -18.04
C TRP A 9 0.87 -41.35 -18.66
N PHE A 10 1.45 -40.36 -17.97
CA PHE A 10 2.52 -40.50 -16.96
C PHE A 10 3.78 -41.20 -17.52
N CYS A 11 4.72 -40.41 -18.06
CA CYS A 11 6.04 -40.87 -18.44
C CYS A 11 6.96 -40.91 -17.22
N MET A 12 7.15 -42.11 -16.70
CA MET A 12 8.22 -42.53 -15.80
C MET A 12 9.45 -42.86 -16.66
N VAL A 13 10.56 -42.16 -16.50
CA VAL A 13 11.84 -42.52 -17.14
C VAL A 13 12.68 -43.31 -16.14
N LEU A 14 12.85 -44.60 -16.43
CA LEU A 14 13.75 -45.53 -15.75
C LEU A 14 14.79 -46.04 -16.76
N LEU A 15 16.05 -46.09 -16.28
CA LEU A 15 17.14 -47.00 -16.67
C LEU A 15 17.75 -46.89 -18.08
N ILE A 16 18.97 -46.33 -18.13
CA ILE A 16 20.10 -46.95 -18.83
C ILE A 16 21.31 -46.98 -17.89
N CYS A 17 21.49 -48.11 -17.20
CA CYS A 17 22.78 -48.52 -16.64
C CYS A 17 23.54 -49.31 -17.72
N ARG A 18 24.71 -48.83 -18.15
CA ARG A 18 25.74 -49.66 -18.78
C ARG A 18 27.12 -49.33 -18.22
N GLY A 19 27.63 -50.30 -17.45
CA GLY A 19 29.03 -50.69 -17.30
C GLY A 19 30.09 -49.61 -17.11
N MET A 20 30.54 -49.43 -15.86
CA MET A 20 31.89 -48.95 -15.57
C MET A 20 32.67 -50.03 -14.81
N PRO A 21 33.94 -50.28 -15.18
CA PRO A 21 34.79 -51.25 -14.51
C PRO A 21 35.15 -50.78 -13.10
N ALA A 22 35.21 -51.74 -12.18
CA ALA A 22 35.78 -51.57 -10.86
C ALA A 22 37.29 -51.30 -10.98
N ASN A 23 37.68 -50.03 -10.96
CA ASN A 23 39.02 -49.62 -10.63
C ASN A 23 39.03 -49.10 -9.19
N ALA A 24 40.07 -49.53 -8.48
CA ALA A 24 40.29 -49.31 -7.07
C ALA A 24 40.11 -47.84 -6.64
N LEU A 25 39.51 -47.68 -5.47
CA LEU A 25 39.48 -46.42 -4.71
C LEU A 25 40.91 -46.00 -4.39
N GLU A 26 41.50 -45.18 -5.25
CA GLU A 26 42.59 -44.31 -4.85
C GLU A 26 41.93 -43.09 -4.19
N SER A 27 42.19 -42.93 -2.90
CA SER A 27 41.69 -41.80 -2.13
C SER A 27 42.32 -40.51 -2.66
N GLU A 28 41.59 -39.78 -3.50
CA GLU A 28 41.89 -38.38 -3.76
C GLU A 28 41.87 -37.65 -2.42
N LYS A 29 43.06 -37.30 -1.93
CA LYS A 29 43.24 -36.35 -0.84
C LYS A 29 42.50 -35.08 -1.25
N MET A 30 41.33 -34.84 -0.65
CA MET A 30 40.68 -33.54 -0.67
C MET A 30 41.73 -32.49 -0.32
N ASN A 31 42.08 -31.68 -1.31
CA ASN A 31 42.97 -30.55 -1.15
C ASN A 31 42.23 -29.53 -0.28
N LYS A 32 42.44 -29.59 1.04
CA LYS A 32 42.02 -28.53 1.97
C LYS A 32 42.75 -27.26 1.58
N ASP A 33 41.98 -26.18 1.40
CA ASP A 33 42.38 -24.80 1.10
C ASP A 33 42.65 -24.41 -0.36
N GLN A 34 41.73 -24.73 -1.28
CA GLN A 34 41.52 -23.79 -2.40
C GLN A 34 40.71 -22.59 -1.88
N THR A 35 41.43 -21.55 -1.44
CA THR A 35 40.85 -20.27 -1.07
C THR A 35 40.22 -19.65 -2.32
N VAL A 36 38.89 -19.65 -2.39
CA VAL A 36 38.17 -18.91 -3.43
C VAL A 36 38.23 -17.44 -3.05
N ASN A 37 38.89 -16.62 -3.86
CA ASN A 37 38.86 -15.17 -3.71
C ASN A 37 37.47 -14.68 -4.11
N LEU A 38 36.56 -14.68 -3.13
CA LEU A 38 35.36 -13.86 -3.19
C LEU A 38 35.87 -12.43 -3.08
N GLY A 39 35.98 -11.73 -4.22
CA GLY A 39 36.38 -10.31 -4.24
C GLY A 39 35.58 -9.50 -3.23
N GLU A 40 36.06 -8.31 -2.87
CA GLU A 40 35.51 -7.49 -1.78
C GLU A 40 33.98 -7.58 -1.63
N ILE A 41 33.53 -8.25 -0.57
CA ILE A 41 32.11 -8.31 -0.19
C ILE A 41 31.87 -7.17 0.80
N THR A 42 31.26 -6.10 0.34
CA THR A 42 30.80 -5.03 1.23
C THR A 42 29.62 -5.53 2.07
N VAL A 43 29.85 -5.75 3.36
CA VAL A 43 28.79 -6.05 4.32
C VAL A 43 28.19 -4.71 4.78
N MET A 44 27.04 -4.34 4.22
CA MET A 44 26.25 -3.24 4.77
C MET A 44 25.61 -3.70 6.08
N ALA A 45 25.81 -2.94 7.16
CA ALA A 45 25.11 -3.21 8.41
C ALA A 45 23.59 -3.21 8.18
N ALA A 46 22.86 -4.11 8.83
CA ALA A 46 21.42 -4.16 8.74
C ALA A 46 20.84 -2.83 9.26
N GLN A 47 19.96 -2.21 8.47
CA GLN A 47 19.20 -1.04 8.87
C GLN A 47 18.41 -1.39 10.15
N PRO A 48 18.59 -0.67 11.28
CA PRO A 48 17.89 -0.98 12.53
C PRO A 48 16.38 -1.05 12.33
N GLY A 49 15.75 -2.05 12.94
CA GLY A 49 14.31 -2.30 12.80
C GLY A 49 13.88 -2.87 11.44
N VAL A 50 14.80 -3.18 10.52
CA VAL A 50 14.49 -3.79 9.22
C VAL A 50 14.93 -5.26 9.21
N GLU A 51 13.95 -6.14 9.09
CA GLU A 51 14.14 -7.58 8.95
C GLU A 51 13.80 -8.00 7.53
N ILE A 52 14.71 -8.72 6.86
CA ILE A 52 14.55 -9.15 5.48
C ILE A 52 14.48 -10.68 5.44
N SER A 53 13.39 -11.19 4.88
CA SER A 53 13.21 -12.61 4.56
C SER A 53 12.91 -12.78 3.07
N SER A 54 12.88 -14.03 2.59
CA SER A 54 12.44 -14.31 1.22
C SER A 54 10.95 -14.01 1.00
N GLY A 55 10.13 -13.99 2.05
CA GLY A 55 8.70 -13.69 2.00
C GLY A 55 8.39 -12.20 1.99
N LYS A 56 9.03 -11.45 2.90
CA LYS A 56 8.76 -10.03 3.11
C LYS A 56 9.93 -9.32 3.78
N THR A 57 9.96 -7.99 3.60
CA THR A 57 10.72 -7.09 4.47
C THR A 57 9.78 -6.52 5.51
N VAL A 58 10.14 -6.58 6.78
CA VAL A 58 9.39 -5.99 7.90
C VAL A 58 10.19 -4.83 8.45
N ILE A 59 9.55 -3.66 8.57
CA ILE A 59 10.12 -2.47 9.19
C ILE A 59 9.36 -2.17 10.48
N THR A 60 9.95 -2.46 11.64
CA THR A 60 9.35 -2.16 12.95
C THR A 60 9.66 -0.73 13.37
N MET A 61 8.61 0.08 13.56
CA MET A 61 8.77 1.53 13.70
C MET A 61 9.39 1.99 15.02
N ASP A 62 9.30 1.19 16.07
CA ASP A 62 9.93 1.48 17.37
C ASP A 62 11.46 1.29 17.36
N LYS A 63 11.96 0.44 16.45
CA LYS A 63 13.38 0.12 16.27
C LYS A 63 14.01 0.81 15.05
N PHE A 64 13.18 1.39 14.18
CA PHE A 64 13.67 2.02 12.95
C PHE A 64 14.37 3.35 13.23
N ILE A 65 15.64 3.44 12.81
CA ILE A 65 16.48 4.61 13.02
C ILE A 65 17.19 4.94 11.70
N LYS A 66 17.00 6.16 11.18
CA LYS A 66 17.80 6.69 10.07
C LYS A 66 18.48 8.01 10.46
N PRO A 67 19.53 8.44 9.75
CA PRO A 67 20.01 9.81 9.82
C PRO A 67 18.90 10.79 9.42
N GLY A 68 18.67 11.81 10.26
CA GLY A 68 17.59 12.78 10.07
C GLY A 68 16.24 12.35 10.65
N ALA A 69 15.25 13.23 10.55
CA ALA A 69 13.92 12.98 11.10
C ALA A 69 13.17 11.94 10.25
N VAL A 70 12.43 11.06 10.92
CA VAL A 70 11.43 10.15 10.32
C VAL A 70 10.06 10.72 10.68
N THR A 71 9.42 11.42 9.76
CA THR A 71 8.13 12.09 10.02
C THR A 71 6.98 11.46 9.24
N THR A 72 7.25 10.82 8.11
CA THR A 72 6.22 10.25 7.24
C THR A 72 6.48 8.80 6.87
N VAL A 73 5.45 8.09 6.42
CA VAL A 73 5.61 6.73 5.85
C VAL A 73 6.58 6.76 4.67
N THR A 74 6.50 7.78 3.81
CA THR A 74 7.40 7.95 2.66
C THR A 74 8.87 8.11 3.07
N ASP A 75 9.18 8.76 4.19
CA ASP A 75 10.55 8.83 4.72
C ASP A 75 11.13 7.45 5.05
N VAL A 76 10.30 6.54 5.57
CA VAL A 76 10.71 5.16 5.88
C VAL A 76 10.95 4.40 4.59
N LEU A 77 10.02 4.51 3.64
CA LEU A 77 10.07 3.80 2.36
C LEU A 77 11.29 4.18 1.51
N THR A 78 11.76 5.44 1.57
CA THR A 78 13.00 5.87 0.86
C THR A 78 14.26 5.11 1.30
N GLN A 79 14.25 4.50 2.49
CA GLN A 79 15.40 3.75 3.01
C GLN A 79 15.39 2.28 2.59
N ILE A 80 14.35 1.83 1.87
CA ILE A 80 14.18 0.42 1.53
C ILE A 80 14.62 0.13 0.11
N GLY A 81 15.61 -0.75 -0.04
CA GLY A 81 16.09 -1.20 -1.33
C GLY A 81 14.98 -1.79 -2.21
N GLY A 82 14.94 -1.33 -3.47
CA GLY A 82 13.94 -1.74 -4.46
C GLY A 82 12.60 -1.00 -4.36
N VAL A 83 12.47 -0.05 -3.43
CA VAL A 83 11.38 0.92 -3.34
C VAL A 83 11.89 2.27 -3.84
N ASP A 84 11.16 2.89 -4.75
CA ASP A 84 11.43 4.25 -5.23
C ASP A 84 10.28 5.16 -4.80
N VAL A 85 10.62 6.32 -4.26
CA VAL A 85 9.64 7.32 -3.79
C VAL A 85 9.89 8.62 -4.54
N GLN A 86 8.98 8.96 -5.45
CA GLN A 86 8.98 10.23 -6.16
C GLN A 86 8.17 11.23 -5.37
N ARG A 87 8.86 12.12 -4.66
CA ARG A 87 8.23 13.13 -3.81
C ARG A 87 7.87 14.37 -4.62
N SER A 88 6.64 14.87 -4.45
CA SER A 88 6.26 16.21 -4.92
C SER A 88 6.46 17.29 -3.85
N ASN A 89 6.56 16.90 -2.57
CA ASN A 89 6.96 17.76 -1.47
C ASN A 89 8.19 17.18 -0.74
N ALA A 90 9.24 17.99 -0.58
CA ALA A 90 10.48 17.58 0.07
C ALA A 90 10.38 17.54 1.61
N LEU A 91 9.41 18.24 2.20
CA LEU A 91 9.33 18.43 3.66
C LEU A 91 8.36 17.47 4.34
N MET A 92 7.24 17.15 3.68
CA MET A 92 6.20 16.26 4.19
C MET A 92 5.71 15.32 3.08
N ALA A 93 4.83 14.37 3.40
CA ALA A 93 4.22 13.49 2.41
C ALA A 93 3.13 14.26 1.68
N SER A 94 3.06 14.13 0.36
CA SER A 94 2.14 14.92 -0.48
C SER A 94 1.08 14.03 -1.13
N PRO A 95 -0.12 14.57 -1.44
CA PRO A 95 -1.08 13.90 -2.32
C PRO A 95 -0.53 13.58 -3.72
N GLY A 96 0.57 14.23 -4.11
CA GLY A 96 1.27 13.98 -5.39
C GLY A 96 2.43 12.99 -5.32
N ASP A 97 2.79 12.49 -4.13
CA ASP A 97 3.87 11.51 -3.98
C ASP A 97 3.52 10.21 -4.70
N GLU A 98 4.52 9.57 -5.30
CA GLU A 98 4.38 8.24 -5.91
C GLU A 98 5.40 7.29 -5.30
N VAL A 99 4.95 6.09 -4.97
CA VAL A 99 5.77 4.97 -4.49
C VAL A 99 5.69 3.83 -5.50
N SER A 100 6.85 3.29 -5.84
CA SER A 100 6.94 2.12 -6.72
C SER A 100 7.87 1.05 -6.16
N ILE A 101 7.56 -0.21 -6.45
CA ILE A 101 8.45 -1.35 -6.20
C ILE A 101 8.94 -1.86 -7.54
N ARG A 102 10.26 -1.91 -7.74
CA ARG A 102 10.88 -2.37 -8.99
C ARG A 102 10.31 -1.65 -10.25
N GLY A 103 10.01 -0.36 -10.13
CA GLY A 103 9.44 0.47 -11.20
C GLY A 103 7.93 0.30 -11.44
N LEU A 104 7.24 -0.49 -10.62
CA LEU A 104 5.78 -0.67 -10.68
C LEU A 104 5.12 0.16 -9.58
N ASN A 105 4.42 1.22 -9.97
CA ASN A 105 3.72 2.17 -9.09
C ASN A 105 2.40 1.63 -8.51
N GLU A 106 1.68 2.44 -7.73
CA GLU A 106 0.43 2.12 -7.01
C GLU A 106 -0.72 1.68 -7.92
N GLY A 107 -0.61 1.89 -9.23
CA GLY A 107 -1.54 1.31 -10.22
C GLY A 107 -1.25 -0.13 -10.60
N ARG A 108 -0.15 -0.69 -10.10
CA ARG A 108 0.33 -2.06 -10.35
C ARG A 108 0.79 -2.74 -9.06
N MET A 109 0.65 -2.10 -7.90
CA MET A 109 0.93 -2.67 -6.58
C MET A 109 -0.21 -2.31 -5.62
N VAL A 110 -0.18 -2.90 -4.44
CA VAL A 110 -1.25 -2.72 -3.45
C VAL A 110 -0.67 -2.07 -2.22
N ILE A 111 -1.35 -1.03 -1.74
CA ILE A 111 -1.10 -0.47 -0.43
C ILE A 111 -2.23 -0.95 0.47
N GLU A 112 -1.85 -1.49 1.62
CA GLU A 112 -2.78 -2.06 2.58
C GLU A 112 -2.64 -1.37 3.94
N ILE A 113 -3.75 -1.35 4.68
CA ILE A 113 -3.75 -1.15 6.13
C ILE A 113 -4.33 -2.41 6.74
N ASP A 114 -3.60 -3.03 7.67
CA ASP A 114 -4.02 -4.25 8.37
C ASP A 114 -4.49 -5.38 7.43
N GLY A 115 -3.86 -5.49 6.26
CA GLY A 115 -4.14 -6.53 5.26
C GLY A 115 -5.32 -6.25 4.31
N ARG A 116 -5.92 -5.06 4.35
CA ARG A 116 -6.93 -4.64 3.35
C ARG A 116 -6.43 -3.52 2.44
N ARG A 117 -6.82 -3.56 1.17
CA ARG A 117 -6.46 -2.54 0.17
C ARG A 117 -7.02 -1.16 0.52
N ILE A 118 -6.20 -0.12 0.36
CA ILE A 118 -6.60 1.29 0.53
C ILE A 118 -6.50 2.11 -0.75
N ASN A 119 -5.97 1.55 -1.84
CA ASN A 119 -5.88 2.26 -3.11
C ASN A 119 -7.28 2.69 -3.59
N GLN A 120 -7.42 3.95 -3.99
CA GLN A 120 -8.69 4.51 -4.47
C GLN A 120 -9.11 3.94 -5.83
N THR A 121 -10.25 4.37 -6.38
CA THR A 121 -10.74 3.97 -7.72
C THR A 121 -9.78 4.35 -8.83
N GLY A 122 -8.93 5.33 -8.60
CA GLY A 122 -8.04 5.91 -9.59
C GLY A 122 -8.76 6.88 -10.53
N HIS A 123 -7.99 7.79 -11.11
CA HIS A 123 -8.46 8.78 -12.10
C HIS A 123 -7.37 9.02 -13.14
N MET A 124 -7.76 9.24 -14.39
CA MET A 124 -6.84 9.60 -15.50
C MET A 124 -5.67 8.61 -15.65
N GLY A 125 -5.97 7.32 -15.55
CA GLY A 125 -4.98 6.24 -15.74
C GLY A 125 -4.09 5.94 -14.53
N ARG A 126 -4.37 6.52 -13.35
CA ARG A 126 -3.56 6.36 -12.13
C ARG A 126 -4.40 6.01 -10.92
N TYR A 127 -3.95 5.00 -10.17
CA TYR A 127 -4.44 4.70 -8.84
C TYR A 127 -3.62 5.53 -7.86
N ILE A 128 -4.27 6.46 -7.16
CA ILE A 128 -3.58 7.34 -6.22
C ILE A 128 -3.81 6.80 -4.82
N VAL A 129 -2.72 6.67 -4.08
CA VAL A 129 -2.76 6.58 -2.62
C VAL A 129 -2.27 7.93 -2.13
N ASP A 130 -3.06 8.55 -1.28
CA ASP A 130 -2.68 9.83 -0.71
C ASP A 130 -1.79 9.59 0.51
N TRP A 131 -0.48 9.62 0.29
CA TRP A 131 0.50 9.34 1.33
C TRP A 131 0.46 10.36 2.47
N SER A 132 -0.12 11.54 2.24
CA SER A 132 -0.29 12.58 3.25
C SER A 132 -1.31 12.22 4.33
N THR A 133 -2.27 11.32 4.03
CA THR A 133 -3.27 10.84 5.00
C THR A 133 -2.77 9.67 5.85
N LEU A 134 -1.54 9.20 5.59
CA LEU A 134 -0.91 8.06 6.25
C LEU A 134 0.19 8.53 7.21
N THR A 135 -0.22 8.96 8.39
CA THR A 135 0.68 9.38 9.47
C THR A 135 1.37 8.19 10.15
N LEU A 136 2.51 8.43 10.82
CA LEU A 136 3.32 7.39 11.47
C LEU A 136 2.94 7.11 12.93
N ASP A 137 2.09 7.94 13.54
CA ASP A 137 1.82 7.89 14.98
C ASP A 137 1.09 6.61 15.43
N ASP A 138 0.30 6.02 14.55
CA ASP A 138 -0.41 4.75 14.72
C ASP A 138 0.25 3.56 14.02
N VAL A 139 1.41 3.73 13.38
CA VAL A 139 2.06 2.65 12.64
C VAL A 139 2.94 1.81 13.57
N GLU A 140 2.66 0.51 13.68
CA GLU A 140 3.48 -0.45 14.42
C GLU A 140 4.65 -0.91 13.55
N ARG A 141 4.33 -1.35 12.34
CA ARG A 141 5.30 -1.83 11.37
C ARG A 141 4.79 -1.70 9.95
N ILE A 142 5.71 -1.68 9.00
CA ILE A 142 5.41 -1.72 7.56
C ILE A 142 5.94 -3.05 7.02
N GLU A 143 5.12 -3.79 6.29
CA GLU A 143 5.49 -5.02 5.62
C GLU A 143 5.55 -4.82 4.11
N ILE A 144 6.64 -5.22 3.48
CA ILE A 144 6.86 -5.05 2.04
C ILE A 144 7.08 -6.42 1.40
N ILE A 145 6.12 -6.83 0.57
CA ILE A 145 6.19 -8.05 -0.23
C ILE A 145 6.54 -7.64 -1.65
N ARG A 146 7.63 -8.18 -2.21
CA ARG A 146 8.08 -7.79 -3.56
C ARG A 146 7.52 -8.75 -4.61
N GLY A 147 6.76 -8.21 -5.56
CA GLY A 147 6.09 -8.97 -6.61
C GLY A 147 4.81 -9.68 -6.15
N GLY A 148 3.94 -10.00 -7.11
CA GLY A 148 2.62 -10.59 -6.85
C GLY A 148 2.61 -12.10 -6.65
N HIS A 149 3.49 -12.65 -5.82
CA HIS A 149 3.65 -14.09 -5.66
C HIS A 149 2.82 -14.70 -4.53
N SER A 150 2.03 -13.89 -3.81
CA SER A 150 1.02 -14.35 -2.84
C SER A 150 -0.37 -14.02 -3.37
N VAL A 151 -1.27 -15.00 -3.36
CA VAL A 151 -2.66 -14.80 -3.79
C VAL A 151 -3.53 -14.18 -2.70
N LEU A 152 -3.01 -14.06 -1.47
CA LEU A 152 -3.71 -13.44 -0.35
C LEU A 152 -3.95 -11.94 -0.60
N HIS A 153 -3.06 -11.29 -1.36
CA HIS A 153 -3.11 -9.85 -1.64
C HIS A 153 -3.64 -9.59 -3.05
N PRO A 154 -4.81 -8.92 -3.20
CA PRO A 154 -5.42 -8.75 -4.51
C PRO A 154 -4.76 -7.67 -5.35
N PHE A 155 -4.53 -7.88 -6.64
CA PHE A 155 -3.98 -6.88 -7.59
C PHE A 155 -2.50 -6.48 -7.39
N ALA A 156 -1.72 -7.29 -6.68
CA ALA A 156 -0.36 -6.97 -6.23
C ALA A 156 0.77 -7.27 -7.24
N ILE A 157 0.64 -6.95 -8.54
CA ILE A 157 1.64 -7.33 -9.57
C ILE A 157 3.08 -6.93 -9.17
N GLY A 158 3.28 -5.67 -8.77
CA GLY A 158 4.56 -5.13 -8.33
C GLY A 158 4.91 -5.46 -6.89
N GLY A 159 3.92 -5.85 -6.09
CA GLY A 159 4.08 -6.17 -4.68
C GLY A 159 3.02 -5.53 -3.80
N VAL A 160 3.30 -5.57 -2.51
CA VAL A 160 2.42 -5.08 -1.44
C VAL A 160 3.25 -4.22 -0.49
N ILE A 161 2.70 -3.09 -0.06
CA ILE A 161 3.14 -2.38 1.14
C ILE A 161 1.95 -2.42 2.10
N ASN A 162 2.07 -3.18 3.18
CA ASN A 162 1.03 -3.32 4.20
C ASN A 162 1.45 -2.59 5.47
N ILE A 163 0.69 -1.55 5.83
CA ILE A 163 0.89 -0.76 7.05
C ILE A 163 0.10 -1.45 8.15
N ILE A 164 0.80 -1.93 9.17
CA ILE A 164 0.18 -2.56 10.33
C ILE A 164 0.04 -1.53 11.44
N THR A 165 -1.19 -1.36 11.91
CA THR A 165 -1.50 -0.39 12.96
C THR A 165 -1.16 -0.91 14.34
N LYS A 166 -0.83 0.01 15.24
CA LYS A 166 -0.56 -0.29 16.65
C LYS A 166 -1.79 -0.83 17.33
N LYS A 167 -1.59 -1.90 18.08
CA LYS A 167 -2.57 -2.47 19.00
C LYS A 167 -2.22 -2.12 20.44
N GLY A 168 -3.23 -2.07 21.31
CA GLY A 168 -2.99 -1.84 22.74
C GLY A 168 -2.07 -2.91 23.37
N ASN A 169 -1.40 -2.58 24.47
CA ASN A 169 -0.33 -3.42 25.03
C ASN A 169 -0.86 -4.63 25.85
N SER A 170 -0.93 -5.81 25.25
CA SER A 170 -1.42 -7.04 25.90
C SER A 170 -0.61 -7.59 27.09
N GLY A 171 0.44 -6.91 27.56
CA GLY A 171 1.40 -7.46 28.52
C GLY A 171 1.66 -6.65 29.80
N THR A 172 1.21 -5.39 29.91
CA THR A 172 1.53 -4.54 31.07
C THR A 172 0.30 -4.00 31.76
N LYS A 173 0.21 -4.18 33.10
CA LYS A 173 -0.87 -3.62 33.94
C LYS A 173 -0.91 -2.08 33.96
N MET A 174 0.15 -1.41 33.48
CA MET A 174 0.29 0.04 33.50
C MET A 174 0.16 0.58 32.08
N ALA A 175 -0.58 1.68 31.92
CA ALA A 175 -0.65 2.41 30.67
C ALA A 175 0.74 2.94 30.27
N LYS A 176 1.05 2.93 28.97
CA LYS A 176 2.28 3.47 28.40
C LYS A 176 1.94 4.63 27.49
N GLY A 177 2.53 5.78 27.75
CA GLY A 177 2.39 6.96 26.90
C GLY A 177 3.66 7.23 26.10
N ASN A 178 3.51 7.75 24.89
CA ASN A 178 4.61 8.31 24.11
C ASN A 178 4.23 9.73 23.67
N VAL A 179 5.19 10.66 23.72
CA VAL A 179 5.03 12.00 23.19
C VAL A 179 6.25 12.31 22.33
N LYS A 180 6.02 12.86 21.14
CA LYS A 180 7.04 13.34 20.22
C LYS A 180 6.73 14.79 19.86
N ALA A 181 7.76 15.62 19.87
CA ALA A 181 7.68 17.00 19.42
C ALA A 181 8.94 17.32 18.62
N GLY A 182 8.79 18.11 17.55
CA GLY A 182 9.88 18.56 16.71
C GLY A 182 9.53 19.90 16.07
N TYR A 183 10.55 20.73 15.88
CA TYR A 183 10.47 22.00 15.17
C TYR A 183 11.73 22.17 14.31
N GLY A 184 11.59 22.74 13.13
CA GLY A 184 12.66 22.82 12.14
C GLY A 184 12.50 23.93 11.12
N ARG A 185 13.30 23.85 10.06
CA ARG A 185 13.31 24.83 8.94
C ARG A 185 11.94 24.91 8.29
N TYR A 186 11.63 26.04 7.63
CA TYR A 186 10.33 26.29 6.97
C TYR A 186 9.14 26.18 7.92
N ASN A 187 9.38 26.61 9.17
CA ASN A 187 8.42 26.52 10.26
C ASN A 187 7.84 25.11 10.43
N SER A 188 8.60 24.08 10.05
CA SER A 188 8.11 22.70 10.10
C SER A 188 7.98 22.27 11.55
N SER A 189 6.79 21.85 11.97
CA SER A 189 6.54 21.32 13.30
C SER A 189 5.87 19.95 13.23
N ASN A 190 6.13 19.11 14.21
CA ASN A 190 5.49 17.80 14.36
C ASN A 190 5.25 17.55 15.84
N PHE A 191 4.00 17.35 16.22
CA PHE A 191 3.58 16.94 17.54
C PHE A 191 2.80 15.64 17.43
N ALA A 192 3.13 14.64 18.23
CA ALA A 192 2.38 13.39 18.30
C ALA A 192 2.31 12.91 19.75
N ALA A 193 1.18 12.37 20.14
CA ALA A 193 1.00 11.71 21.43
C ALA A 193 0.24 10.40 21.23
N SER A 194 0.63 9.37 21.98
CA SER A 194 -0.10 8.10 22.00
C SER A 194 -0.16 7.53 23.40
N ILE A 195 -1.18 6.72 23.65
CA ILE A 195 -1.34 5.96 24.87
C ILE A 195 -1.79 4.54 24.54
N ASP A 196 -1.09 3.57 25.12
CA ASP A 196 -1.45 2.17 25.14
C ASP A 196 -1.92 1.82 26.55
N ALA A 197 -3.10 1.21 26.65
CA ALA A 197 -3.66 0.80 27.93
C ALA A 197 -4.34 -0.57 27.81
N SER A 198 -4.45 -1.26 28.94
CA SER A 198 -5.20 -2.51 29.02
C SER A 198 -6.15 -2.47 30.20
N ALA A 199 -7.42 -2.74 29.94
CA ALA A 199 -8.42 -2.98 30.97
C ALA A 199 -8.48 -4.49 31.22
N ASN A 200 -7.77 -4.92 32.26
CA ASN A 200 -7.57 -6.33 32.60
C ASN A 200 -6.94 -7.13 31.44
N LYS A 201 -7.25 -8.43 31.35
CA LYS A 201 -6.79 -9.33 30.28
C LYS A 201 -7.72 -9.38 29.07
N TYR A 202 -8.78 -8.57 29.07
CA TYR A 202 -9.88 -8.69 28.10
C TYR A 202 -9.91 -7.58 27.07
N VAL A 203 -9.40 -6.39 27.39
CA VAL A 203 -9.50 -5.25 26.48
C VAL A 203 -8.16 -4.52 26.45
N ASN A 204 -7.60 -4.37 25.26
CA ASN A 204 -6.45 -3.53 25.00
C ASN A 204 -6.89 -2.33 24.16
N VAL A 205 -6.34 -1.15 24.45
CA VAL A 205 -6.68 0.09 23.76
C VAL A 205 -5.38 0.77 23.34
N HIS A 206 -5.34 1.23 22.09
CA HIS A 206 -4.37 2.19 21.61
C HIS A 206 -5.14 3.44 21.16
N PHE A 207 -4.66 4.61 21.58
CA PHE A 207 -5.12 5.88 21.06
C PHE A 207 -3.91 6.73 20.69
N SER A 208 -3.95 7.39 19.54
CA SER A 208 -2.93 8.33 19.12
C SER A 208 -3.53 9.52 18.41
N GLY A 209 -2.80 10.64 18.45
CA GLY A 209 -3.07 11.76 17.59
C GLY A 209 -1.78 12.51 17.28
N ALA A 210 -1.73 13.07 16.08
CA ALA A 210 -0.61 13.88 15.64
C ALA A 210 -1.06 15.12 14.87
N GLN A 211 -0.18 16.11 14.84
CA GLN A 211 -0.29 17.33 14.05
C GLN A 211 1.08 17.65 13.47
N GLN A 212 1.14 17.77 12.15
CA GLN A 212 2.32 18.16 11.41
C GLN A 212 2.01 19.42 10.60
N GLU A 213 2.90 20.38 10.61
CA GLU A 213 2.75 21.64 9.88
C GLU A 213 4.06 22.05 9.22
N THR A 214 4.00 22.77 8.10
CA THR A 214 5.14 23.46 7.50
C THR A 214 4.66 24.57 6.56
N ASP A 215 5.44 25.65 6.45
CA ASP A 215 5.19 26.73 5.49
C ASP A 215 5.58 26.34 4.05
N GLY A 216 6.38 25.27 3.89
CA GLY A 216 6.87 24.84 2.60
C GLY A 216 8.20 25.48 2.17
N TYR A 217 8.84 24.85 1.17
CA TYR A 217 10.01 25.45 0.52
C TYR A 217 9.62 26.40 -0.63
N LEU A 218 8.59 26.04 -1.39
CA LEU A 218 8.06 26.84 -2.48
C LEU A 218 6.92 27.72 -1.96
N ARG A 219 6.72 28.87 -2.60
CA ARG A 219 5.62 29.78 -2.26
C ARG A 219 4.28 29.05 -2.35
N ASN A 220 3.44 29.23 -1.32
CA ASN A 220 2.15 28.55 -1.18
C ASN A 220 2.23 27.01 -1.05
N ASN A 221 3.40 26.40 -0.84
CA ASN A 221 3.54 24.95 -0.60
C ASN A 221 3.48 24.60 0.90
N PHE A 222 2.58 25.26 1.62
CA PHE A 222 2.34 24.96 3.02
C PHE A 222 1.61 23.62 3.15
N GLN A 223 1.76 22.96 4.29
CA GLN A 223 1.01 21.75 4.56
C GLN A 223 0.69 21.66 6.04
N LYS A 224 -0.53 21.21 6.34
CA LYS A 224 -1.02 20.89 7.68
C LYS A 224 -1.70 19.54 7.64
N THR A 225 -1.28 18.64 8.51
CA THR A 225 -1.82 17.29 8.60
C THR A 225 -2.14 16.99 10.05
N LYS A 226 -3.39 16.63 10.33
CA LYS A 226 -3.83 16.14 11.63
C LYS A 226 -4.27 14.69 11.49
N SER A 227 -4.00 13.88 12.49
CA SER A 227 -4.48 12.51 12.61
C SER A 227 -5.01 12.23 14.01
N ILE A 228 -6.05 11.40 14.08
CA ILE A 228 -6.56 10.81 15.31
C ILE A 228 -6.85 9.34 15.01
N ASN A 229 -6.32 8.45 15.83
CA ASN A 229 -6.44 7.00 15.66
C ASN A 229 -6.87 6.34 16.97
N GLY A 230 -7.74 5.35 16.87
CA GLY A 230 -8.23 4.57 18.00
C GLY A 230 -8.36 3.11 17.62
N HIS A 231 -7.72 2.23 18.39
CA HIS A 231 -7.78 0.78 18.23
C HIS A 231 -8.23 0.16 19.55
N ILE A 232 -9.25 -0.68 19.50
CA ILE A 232 -9.72 -1.48 20.64
C ILE A 232 -9.65 -2.94 20.25
N ASP A 233 -8.87 -3.73 20.98
CA ASP A 233 -8.75 -5.18 20.85
C ASP A 233 -9.47 -5.82 22.05
N ILE A 234 -10.48 -6.64 21.77
CA ILE A 234 -11.32 -7.31 22.76
C ILE A 234 -11.07 -8.82 22.69
N HIS A 235 -10.53 -9.39 23.76
CA HIS A 235 -10.36 -10.83 23.96
C HIS A 235 -11.65 -11.42 24.51
N LEU A 236 -12.25 -12.30 23.73
CA LEU A 236 -13.52 -12.97 24.00
C LEU A 236 -13.27 -14.40 24.53
N PRO A 237 -14.30 -15.07 25.09
CA PRO A 237 -14.23 -16.51 25.39
C PRO A 237 -13.84 -17.35 24.16
N SER A 238 -13.39 -18.57 24.40
CA SER A 238 -12.95 -19.50 23.33
C SER A 238 -11.77 -18.98 22.50
N GLN A 239 -10.93 -18.11 23.09
CA GLN A 239 -9.79 -17.48 22.41
C GLN A 239 -10.18 -16.67 21.16
N ALA A 240 -11.45 -16.28 21.04
CA ALA A 240 -11.88 -15.36 20.00
C ALA A 240 -11.41 -13.93 20.31
N SER A 241 -11.26 -13.10 19.27
CA SER A 241 -10.93 -11.69 19.41
C SER A 241 -11.80 -10.82 18.50
N LEU A 242 -12.01 -9.57 18.90
CA LEU A 242 -12.60 -8.52 18.09
C LEU A 242 -11.70 -7.29 18.13
N ASP A 243 -11.10 -6.96 16.99
CA ASP A 243 -10.36 -5.72 16.78
C ASP A 243 -11.29 -4.68 16.14
N LEU A 244 -11.39 -3.49 16.74
CA LEU A 244 -12.10 -2.33 16.18
C LEU A 244 -11.08 -1.20 16.00
N ASN A 245 -10.93 -0.68 14.79
CA ASN A 245 -9.98 0.38 14.49
C ASN A 245 -10.67 1.52 13.73
N VAL A 246 -10.35 2.75 14.14
CA VAL A 246 -10.79 3.99 13.51
C VAL A 246 -9.56 4.88 13.32
N LYS A 247 -9.35 5.33 12.09
CA LYS A 247 -8.35 6.36 11.77
C LYS A 247 -9.03 7.50 11.04
N TYR A 248 -8.75 8.72 11.49
CA TYR A 248 -9.18 9.95 10.82
C TYR A 248 -7.95 10.80 10.52
N SER A 249 -7.88 11.32 9.29
CA SER A 249 -6.86 12.27 8.88
C SER A 249 -7.50 13.47 8.19
N ASP A 250 -7.00 14.66 8.52
CA ASP A 250 -7.34 15.95 7.93
C ASP A 250 -6.06 16.56 7.36
N VAL A 251 -6.03 16.78 6.05
CA VAL A 251 -4.89 17.29 5.31
C VAL A 251 -5.30 18.56 4.59
N GLU A 252 -4.58 19.64 4.87
CA GLU A 252 -4.60 20.89 4.12
C GLU A 252 -3.23 21.03 3.42
N TYR A 253 -3.24 21.14 2.09
CA TYR A 253 -2.05 21.19 1.26
C TYR A 253 -2.15 22.35 0.28
N GLY A 254 -1.26 23.33 0.42
CA GLY A 254 -1.14 24.44 -0.52
C GLY A 254 -0.39 24.02 -1.78
N MET A 255 -0.91 24.40 -2.95
CA MET A 255 -0.25 24.11 -4.23
C MET A 255 0.83 25.16 -4.52
N PRO A 256 2.05 24.78 -4.93
CA PRO A 256 3.07 25.75 -5.30
C PRO A 256 2.59 26.72 -6.38
N VAL A 257 2.71 28.02 -6.14
CA VAL A 257 2.35 29.07 -7.13
C VAL A 257 3.59 29.58 -7.85
N ILE A 258 3.42 30.11 -9.08
CA ILE A 258 4.52 30.78 -9.80
C ILE A 258 5.15 31.86 -8.91
N ASN A 259 6.48 31.85 -8.87
CA ASN A 259 7.28 32.88 -8.23
C ASN A 259 8.44 33.26 -9.15
N ASP A 260 8.16 34.06 -10.19
CA ASP A 260 9.14 34.40 -11.24
C ASP A 260 9.07 35.91 -11.55
N PRO A 261 10.14 36.69 -11.27
CA PRO A 261 10.16 38.12 -11.56
C PRO A 261 10.20 38.43 -13.06
N ASN A 262 10.42 37.42 -13.92
CA ASN A 262 10.44 37.55 -15.37
C ASN A 262 9.27 36.82 -16.05
N ASP A 263 8.19 36.49 -15.30
CA ASP A 263 7.03 35.83 -15.91
C ASP A 263 6.41 36.70 -17.01
N ILE A 264 5.92 36.04 -18.05
CA ILE A 264 5.28 36.71 -19.20
C ILE A 264 4.02 37.51 -18.80
N ASN A 265 3.36 37.16 -17.70
CA ASN A 265 2.25 37.92 -17.15
C ASN A 265 2.80 38.99 -16.19
N PRO A 266 2.66 40.30 -16.50
CA PRO A 266 3.19 41.37 -15.65
C PRO A 266 2.63 41.39 -14.23
N GLY A 267 1.37 40.94 -14.03
CA GLY A 267 0.78 40.84 -12.71
C GLY A 267 1.41 39.75 -11.86
N VAL A 268 1.77 38.62 -12.48
CA VAL A 268 2.50 37.53 -11.81
C VAL A 268 3.94 37.96 -11.49
N ALA A 269 4.62 38.61 -12.43
CA ALA A 269 5.97 39.13 -12.22
C ALA A 269 6.01 40.20 -11.11
N ALA A 270 5.02 41.10 -11.07
CA ALA A 270 4.88 42.10 -10.01
C ALA A 270 4.57 41.49 -8.63
N ALA A 271 3.96 40.31 -8.60
CA ALA A 271 3.66 39.59 -7.36
C ALA A 271 4.87 38.79 -6.83
N TYR A 272 6.06 38.86 -7.44
CA TYR A 272 7.25 38.13 -7.02
C TYR A 272 7.59 38.37 -5.54
N ASP A 273 7.92 37.28 -4.86
CA ASP A 273 8.31 37.27 -3.44
C ASP A 273 9.74 36.75 -3.30
N SER A 274 10.64 37.61 -2.80
CA SER A 274 12.07 37.30 -2.64
C SER A 274 12.37 36.32 -1.51
N ASP A 275 11.41 36.06 -0.61
CA ASP A 275 11.59 35.09 0.49
C ASP A 275 11.51 33.65 -0.01
N TYR A 276 10.98 33.44 -1.22
CA TYR A 276 10.86 32.14 -1.87
C TYR A 276 11.79 32.04 -3.10
N PRO A 277 12.23 30.81 -3.45
CA PRO A 277 13.04 30.61 -4.66
C PRO A 277 12.25 30.94 -5.93
N VAL A 278 12.99 31.17 -7.02
CA VAL A 278 12.39 31.33 -8.35
C VAL A 278 11.71 30.01 -8.76
N PHE A 279 10.43 30.09 -9.08
CA PHE A 279 9.61 28.98 -9.51
C PHE A 279 8.83 29.35 -10.77
N THR A 280 9.33 28.89 -11.91
CA THR A 280 8.88 29.29 -13.25
C THR A 280 7.66 28.48 -13.72
N ARG A 281 6.88 29.05 -14.64
CA ARG A 281 5.65 28.47 -15.20
C ARG A 281 5.75 27.04 -15.76
N ASN A 282 6.94 26.64 -16.21
CA ASN A 282 7.20 25.32 -16.79
C ASN A 282 7.59 24.24 -15.76
N LYS A 283 7.65 24.58 -14.46
CA LYS A 283 7.92 23.62 -13.40
C LYS A 283 6.65 22.84 -13.06
N ASP A 284 6.84 21.59 -12.69
CA ASP A 284 5.77 20.75 -12.16
C ASP A 284 5.39 21.22 -10.74
N GLN A 285 4.10 21.35 -10.49
CA GLN A 285 3.53 21.84 -9.23
C GLN A 285 2.91 20.71 -8.41
N LEU A 286 2.29 19.77 -9.12
CA LEU A 286 1.63 18.58 -8.62
C LEU A 286 1.59 17.63 -9.81
N ARG A 287 1.99 16.38 -9.58
CA ARG A 287 2.19 15.33 -10.58
C ARG A 287 1.06 15.12 -11.62
N HIS A 288 -0.16 15.61 -11.37
CA HIS A 288 -1.34 15.49 -12.23
C HIS A 288 -1.87 16.84 -12.77
N LEU A 289 -1.26 17.96 -12.39
CA LEU A 289 -1.65 19.30 -12.78
C LEU A 289 -0.65 19.82 -13.83
N ASN A 290 -1.05 19.86 -15.10
CA ASN A 290 -0.17 20.30 -16.20
C ASN A 290 -0.31 21.78 -16.58
N TRP A 291 -0.80 22.59 -15.65
CA TRP A 291 -0.91 24.04 -15.79
C TRP A 291 -0.56 24.73 -14.48
N PRO A 292 -0.10 26.00 -14.54
CA PRO A 292 0.38 26.68 -13.36
C PRO A 292 -0.75 27.23 -12.48
N GLN A 293 -0.54 27.16 -11.18
CA GLN A 293 -1.19 27.95 -10.15
C GLN A 293 -0.53 29.32 -10.04
N LEU A 294 -1.34 30.35 -9.79
CA LEU A 294 -0.95 31.75 -9.83
C LEU A 294 -0.88 32.33 -8.42
N PRO A 295 0.09 33.23 -8.14
CA PRO A 295 0.08 33.99 -6.90
C PRO A 295 -1.04 35.03 -6.94
N GLY A 296 -1.62 35.38 -5.78
CA GLY A 296 -2.71 36.35 -5.73
C GLY A 296 -3.41 36.38 -4.38
N ALA A 297 -4.63 36.90 -4.38
CA ALA A 297 -5.53 36.88 -3.22
C ALA A 297 -6.19 35.52 -3.02
N ASP A 298 -6.37 34.75 -4.10
CA ASP A 298 -6.89 33.39 -4.03
C ASP A 298 -5.78 32.42 -3.63
N THR A 299 -6.12 31.39 -2.86
CA THR A 299 -5.17 30.39 -2.35
C THR A 299 -5.43 29.04 -3.01
N PRO A 300 -4.62 28.64 -4.01
CA PRO A 300 -4.70 27.31 -4.58
C PRO A 300 -4.34 26.24 -3.55
N GLN A 301 -5.28 25.37 -3.21
CA GLN A 301 -5.11 24.40 -2.13
C GLN A 301 -5.99 23.17 -2.31
N TRP A 302 -5.64 22.14 -1.55
CA TRP A 302 -6.34 20.89 -1.42
C TRP A 302 -6.61 20.66 0.06
N GLU A 303 -7.89 20.54 0.43
CA GLU A 303 -8.32 20.06 1.75
C GLU A 303 -8.90 18.65 1.59
N LYS A 304 -8.46 17.70 2.42
CA LYS A 304 -8.97 16.33 2.38
C LYS A 304 -9.11 15.71 3.75
N HIS A 305 -10.29 15.14 3.97
CA HIS A 305 -10.60 14.34 5.13
C HIS A 305 -10.67 12.88 4.71
N THR A 306 -10.00 12.00 5.45
CA THR A 306 -10.05 10.55 5.21
C THR A 306 -10.36 9.81 6.50
N THR A 307 -11.38 8.97 6.47
CA THR A 307 -11.76 8.09 7.59
C THR A 307 -11.56 6.64 7.18
N TYR A 308 -10.89 5.86 8.01
CA TYR A 308 -10.76 4.41 7.89
C TYR A 308 -11.47 3.76 9.07
N LEU A 309 -12.32 2.78 8.79
CA LEU A 309 -13.03 1.98 9.78
C LEU A 309 -12.76 0.51 9.50
N ASP A 310 -12.39 -0.22 10.53
CA ASP A 310 -12.04 -1.63 10.45
C ASP A 310 -12.63 -2.39 11.65
N ALA A 311 -13.27 -3.52 11.38
CA ALA A 311 -13.76 -4.45 12.39
C ALA A 311 -13.32 -5.88 12.02
N ILE A 312 -12.45 -6.47 12.83
CA ILE A 312 -11.86 -7.80 12.58
C ILE A 312 -12.27 -8.74 13.71
N PHE A 313 -13.09 -9.71 13.40
CA PHE A 313 -13.40 -10.81 14.30
C PHE A 313 -12.53 -12.02 13.97
N LYS A 314 -11.93 -12.65 14.98
CA LYS A 314 -11.17 -13.89 14.84
C LYS A 314 -11.66 -14.93 15.83
N ILE A 315 -11.71 -16.19 15.41
CA ILE A 315 -12.04 -17.30 16.30
C ILE A 315 -11.28 -18.57 15.86
N PRO A 316 -10.64 -19.29 16.78
CA PRO A 316 -10.11 -20.61 16.48
C PRO A 316 -11.23 -21.57 16.05
N ALA A 317 -11.01 -22.29 14.96
CA ALA A 317 -11.96 -23.24 14.39
C ALA A 317 -11.20 -24.47 13.86
N GLY A 318 -11.26 -25.56 14.61
CA GLY A 318 -10.52 -26.79 14.27
C GLY A 318 -9.01 -26.54 14.21
N PRO A 319 -8.31 -26.94 13.12
CA PRO A 319 -6.86 -26.77 12.97
C PRO A 319 -6.40 -25.35 12.62
N GLY A 320 -7.31 -24.37 12.46
CA GLY A 320 -6.94 -23.01 12.06
C GLY A 320 -7.83 -21.94 12.67
N THR A 321 -7.85 -20.77 12.05
CA THR A 321 -8.56 -19.58 12.54
C THR A 321 -9.50 -19.03 11.48
N ILE A 322 -10.75 -18.78 11.87
CA ILE A 322 -11.69 -18.00 11.04
C ILE A 322 -11.46 -16.52 11.34
N LYS A 323 -11.26 -15.71 10.32
CA LYS A 323 -11.19 -14.25 10.34
C LYS A 323 -12.32 -13.66 9.51
N VAL A 324 -13.04 -12.69 10.06
CA VAL A 324 -14.03 -11.87 9.35
C VAL A 324 -13.63 -10.42 9.53
N HIS A 325 -13.36 -9.72 8.44
CA HIS A 325 -12.87 -8.35 8.44
C HIS A 325 -13.80 -7.48 7.60
N GLY A 326 -14.64 -6.69 8.27
CA GLY A 326 -15.46 -5.65 7.65
C GLY A 326 -14.71 -4.32 7.66
N PHE A 327 -14.76 -3.58 6.56
CA PHE A 327 -14.02 -2.33 6.44
C PHE A 327 -14.71 -1.27 5.61
N MET A 328 -14.34 -0.02 5.86
CA MET A 328 -14.72 1.15 5.07
C MET A 328 -13.59 2.17 5.07
N THR A 329 -13.41 2.85 3.95
CA THR A 329 -12.58 4.05 3.80
C THR A 329 -13.43 5.10 3.10
N ASP A 330 -13.56 6.26 3.73
CA ASP A 330 -14.33 7.39 3.23
C ASP A 330 -13.39 8.59 3.06
N GLY A 331 -13.26 9.07 1.83
CA GLY A 331 -12.48 10.24 1.46
C GLY A 331 -13.42 11.37 1.04
N ARG A 332 -13.13 12.58 1.52
CA ARG A 332 -13.81 13.82 1.11
C ARG A 332 -12.75 14.86 0.84
N ARG A 333 -12.83 15.52 -0.31
CA ARG A 333 -11.83 16.47 -0.78
C ARG A 333 -12.51 17.72 -1.29
N TRP A 334 -11.96 18.87 -0.94
CA TRP A 334 -12.25 20.18 -1.52
C TRP A 334 -10.99 20.68 -2.20
N THR A 335 -11.13 21.15 -3.43
CA THR A 335 -10.00 21.63 -4.21
C THR A 335 -10.29 23.03 -4.70
N SER A 336 -9.39 23.96 -4.41
CA SER A 336 -9.46 25.33 -4.88
C SER A 336 -8.25 25.57 -5.77
N LEU A 337 -8.43 25.89 -7.05
CA LEU A 337 -7.34 26.01 -8.00
C LEU A 337 -7.70 26.88 -9.21
N TYR A 338 -6.68 27.46 -9.83
CA TYR A 338 -6.78 28.08 -11.14
C TYR A 338 -6.83 27.02 -12.23
N ASN A 339 -7.74 27.16 -13.19
CA ASN A 339 -7.79 26.33 -14.39
C ASN A 339 -6.76 26.78 -15.46
N LYS A 340 -6.71 26.09 -16.61
CA LYS A 340 -5.79 26.43 -17.72
C LYS A 340 -5.95 27.85 -18.29
N LYS A 341 -7.11 28.47 -18.12
CA LYS A 341 -7.41 29.84 -18.56
C LYS A 341 -7.04 30.88 -17.50
N GLY A 342 -6.64 30.46 -16.29
CA GLY A 342 -6.36 31.35 -15.17
C GLY A 342 -7.61 31.78 -14.40
N GLU A 343 -8.73 31.07 -14.54
CA GLU A 343 -9.95 31.31 -13.75
C GLU A 343 -9.85 30.47 -12.47
N PHE A 344 -10.08 31.08 -11.31
CA PHE A 344 -10.08 30.39 -10.01
C PHE A 344 -11.42 29.71 -9.75
N SER A 345 -11.36 28.47 -9.30
CA SER A 345 -12.50 27.72 -8.77
C SER A 345 -12.24 27.44 -7.30
N GLU A 346 -13.24 27.65 -6.45
CA GLU A 346 -13.15 27.47 -5.00
C GLU A 346 -14.00 26.28 -4.57
N ASP A 347 -13.45 25.46 -3.66
CA ASP A 347 -14.15 24.38 -2.96
C ASP A 347 -14.81 23.34 -3.89
N GLU A 348 -14.12 22.96 -4.98
CA GLU A 348 -14.56 21.86 -5.83
C GLU A 348 -14.54 20.55 -5.03
N PHE A 349 -15.74 20.06 -4.71
CA PHE A 349 -15.93 18.91 -3.85
C PHE A 349 -15.88 17.58 -4.61
N MET A 350 -15.21 16.59 -4.02
CA MET A 350 -15.23 15.21 -4.45
C MET A 350 -15.22 14.27 -3.24
N ASP A 351 -16.03 13.23 -3.27
CA ASP A 351 -16.03 12.15 -2.29
C ASP A 351 -15.76 10.79 -2.94
N ASP A 352 -15.13 9.91 -2.17
CA ASP A 352 -14.87 8.54 -2.54
C ASP A 352 -15.07 7.60 -1.35
N ARG A 353 -15.54 6.38 -1.64
CA ARG A 353 -15.74 5.33 -0.65
C ARG A 353 -15.26 4.00 -1.19
N THR A 354 -14.49 3.32 -0.36
CA THR A 354 -14.14 1.91 -0.50
C THR A 354 -14.70 1.16 0.70
N GLN A 355 -15.44 0.08 0.49
CA GLN A 355 -16.00 -0.72 1.58
C GLN A 355 -16.06 -2.18 1.20
N GLY A 356 -16.03 -3.07 2.20
CA GLY A 356 -16.03 -4.49 1.89
C GLY A 356 -16.01 -5.41 3.09
N LEU A 357 -15.88 -6.69 2.77
CA LEU A 357 -15.82 -7.79 3.71
C LEU A 357 -14.79 -8.82 3.20
N ILE A 358 -13.87 -9.21 4.08
CA ILE A 358 -12.97 -10.35 3.87
C ILE A 358 -13.36 -11.44 4.85
N PHE A 359 -13.61 -12.64 4.34
CA PHE A 359 -13.69 -13.87 5.13
C PHE A 359 -12.45 -14.70 4.82
N GLU A 360 -11.78 -15.21 5.85
CA GLU A 360 -10.61 -16.05 5.70
C GLU A 360 -10.67 -17.20 6.71
N TYR A 361 -10.37 -18.41 6.26
CA TYR A 361 -10.02 -19.53 7.10
C TYR A 361 -8.54 -19.83 6.84
N GLY A 362 -7.70 -19.35 7.76
CA GLY A 362 -6.24 -19.35 7.63
C GLY A 362 -5.56 -20.05 8.81
N ASP A 363 -4.24 -20.11 8.75
CA ASP A 363 -3.40 -20.77 9.76
C ASP A 363 -3.79 -22.24 9.98
N VAL A 364 -4.32 -22.91 8.94
CA VAL A 364 -4.74 -24.31 9.00
C VAL A 364 -3.51 -25.18 8.84
N ASN A 365 -2.90 -25.54 9.96
CA ASN A 365 -1.74 -26.41 9.97
C ASN A 365 -2.18 -27.89 9.89
N LEU A 366 -1.70 -28.60 8.87
CA LEU A 366 -1.95 -30.03 8.68
C LEU A 366 -0.63 -30.80 8.62
N TRP A 367 -0.44 -31.66 9.61
CA TRP A 367 0.70 -32.59 9.73
C TRP A 367 2.08 -31.91 9.69
N ASP A 368 2.19 -30.64 10.13
CA ASP A 368 3.42 -29.84 10.08
C ASP A 368 4.02 -29.66 8.67
N ILE A 369 3.26 -30.04 7.64
CA ILE A 369 3.68 -29.98 6.23
C ILE A 369 2.95 -28.86 5.51
N HIS A 370 1.66 -28.70 5.77
CA HIS A 370 0.81 -27.73 5.08
C HIS A 370 0.36 -26.63 6.02
N ASP A 371 0.49 -25.37 5.59
CA ASP A 371 -0.19 -24.23 6.18
C ASP A 371 -1.16 -23.64 5.15
N PHE A 372 -2.42 -24.05 5.27
CA PHE A 372 -3.46 -23.73 4.28
C PHE A 372 -4.23 -22.47 4.66
N THR A 373 -4.51 -21.64 3.65
CA THR A 373 -5.38 -20.47 3.76
C THR A 373 -6.38 -20.42 2.61
N PHE A 374 -7.65 -20.33 2.95
CA PHE A 374 -8.75 -20.04 2.03
C PHE A 374 -9.39 -18.71 2.40
N GLY A 375 -9.82 -17.94 1.41
CA GLY A 375 -10.60 -16.74 1.68
C GLY A 375 -11.54 -16.33 0.56
N LEU A 376 -12.50 -15.50 0.96
CA LEU A 376 -13.48 -14.83 0.10
C LEU A 376 -13.41 -13.34 0.39
N GLU A 377 -13.51 -12.53 -0.65
CA GLU A 377 -13.47 -11.08 -0.51
C GLU A 377 -14.53 -10.43 -1.40
N TYR A 378 -15.24 -9.47 -0.81
CA TYR A 378 -16.11 -8.54 -1.48
C TYR A 378 -15.63 -7.11 -1.22
N GLN A 379 -15.49 -6.31 -2.26
CA GLN A 379 -15.20 -4.87 -2.12
C GLN A 379 -15.97 -4.06 -3.16
N GLU A 380 -16.46 -2.90 -2.74
CA GLU A 380 -17.03 -1.87 -3.58
C GLU A 380 -16.16 -0.62 -3.51
N LEU A 381 -15.94 0.00 -4.66
CA LEU A 381 -15.18 1.23 -4.79
C LEU A 381 -15.95 2.21 -5.67
N GLY A 382 -16.14 3.44 -5.22
CA GLY A 382 -16.90 4.45 -5.95
C GLY A 382 -17.15 5.71 -5.12
N GLN A 383 -18.24 6.41 -5.40
CA GLN A 383 -18.66 7.59 -4.64
C GLN A 383 -19.77 7.21 -3.62
N PRO A 384 -19.77 7.78 -2.40
CA PRO A 384 -20.83 7.55 -1.42
C PRO A 384 -22.18 8.16 -1.82
N SER A 385 -22.18 9.33 -2.46
CA SER A 385 -23.39 10.08 -2.81
C SER A 385 -23.85 9.81 -4.26
N GLY A 386 -24.65 8.76 -4.45
CA GLY A 386 -25.29 8.43 -5.75
C GLY A 386 -24.98 7.01 -6.26
N THR A 387 -25.66 6.58 -7.33
CA THR A 387 -25.63 5.19 -7.88
C THR A 387 -24.27 4.72 -8.46
N ARG A 388 -23.15 5.37 -8.12
CA ARG A 388 -21.86 5.29 -8.83
C ARG A 388 -20.85 4.39 -8.13
N THR A 389 -21.18 3.11 -7.96
CA THR A 389 -20.15 2.08 -7.71
C THR A 389 -19.34 1.88 -8.98
N ILE A 390 -18.05 2.26 -8.97
CA ILE A 390 -17.14 2.14 -10.11
C ILE A 390 -16.67 0.69 -10.27
N TYR A 391 -16.33 0.03 -9.15
CA TYR A 391 -15.95 -1.38 -9.13
C TYR A 391 -16.73 -2.15 -8.06
N ARG A 392 -17.20 -3.33 -8.42
CA ARG A 392 -17.58 -4.39 -7.49
C ARG A 392 -16.68 -5.59 -7.75
N VAL A 393 -15.84 -5.90 -6.78
CA VAL A 393 -14.94 -7.05 -6.86
C VAL A 393 -15.48 -8.14 -5.96
N LYS A 394 -15.67 -9.32 -6.54
CA LYS A 394 -15.90 -10.57 -5.81
C LYS A 394 -14.71 -11.46 -6.10
N SER A 395 -14.06 -12.00 -5.08
CA SER A 395 -12.95 -12.91 -5.28
C SER A 395 -12.95 -14.04 -4.26
N GLY A 396 -12.35 -15.16 -4.66
CA GLY A 396 -12.06 -16.28 -3.78
C GLY A 396 -10.66 -16.77 -4.05
N TYR A 397 -9.95 -17.20 -3.01
CA TYR A 397 -8.57 -17.65 -3.13
C TYR A 397 -8.27 -18.82 -2.21
N VAL A 398 -7.29 -19.60 -2.63
CA VAL A 398 -6.64 -20.67 -1.86
C VAL A 398 -5.14 -20.53 -2.03
N GLN A 399 -4.42 -20.62 -0.91
CA GLN A 399 -2.96 -20.74 -0.89
C GLN A 399 -2.57 -21.82 0.12
N ASP A 400 -1.51 -22.54 -0.19
CA ASP A 400 -0.89 -23.48 0.72
C ASP A 400 0.60 -23.13 0.84
N VAL A 401 1.18 -23.27 2.03
CA VAL A 401 2.63 -23.22 2.23
C VAL A 401 3.06 -24.63 2.63
N ILE A 402 3.75 -25.29 1.71
CA ILE A 402 4.12 -26.70 1.82
C ILE A 402 5.60 -26.80 2.21
N SER A 403 5.87 -27.29 3.41
CA SER A 403 7.23 -27.55 3.91
C SER A 403 7.68 -28.96 3.51
N LEU A 404 8.70 -29.04 2.64
CA LEU A 404 9.26 -30.28 2.12
C LEU A 404 10.63 -30.54 2.78
N GLY A 405 10.60 -31.08 4.00
CA GLY A 405 11.76 -31.20 4.87
C GLY A 405 12.29 -29.83 5.32
N ASP A 406 13.56 -29.75 5.72
CA ASP A 406 14.10 -28.55 6.39
C ASP A 406 14.55 -27.42 5.43
N LYS A 407 14.54 -27.70 4.11
CA LYS A 407 15.17 -26.83 3.12
C LYS A 407 14.25 -26.26 2.07
N TRP A 408 13.13 -26.91 1.77
CA TRP A 408 12.28 -26.54 0.66
C TRP A 408 10.92 -26.10 1.16
N THR A 409 10.45 -24.97 0.63
CA THR A 409 9.08 -24.52 0.83
C THR A 409 8.46 -24.20 -0.52
N LEU A 410 7.28 -24.78 -0.79
CA LEU A 410 6.51 -24.53 -2.00
C LEU A 410 5.24 -23.78 -1.62
N THR A 411 4.94 -22.67 -2.29
CA THR A 411 3.72 -21.89 -2.04
C THR A 411 2.87 -21.80 -3.31
N PRO A 412 2.07 -22.83 -3.64
CA PRO A 412 1.07 -22.74 -4.70
C PRO A 412 -0.13 -21.93 -4.21
N GLY A 413 -0.71 -21.14 -5.11
CA GLY A 413 -1.95 -20.43 -4.84
C GLY A 413 -2.75 -20.15 -6.10
N ILE A 414 -4.05 -19.96 -5.95
CA ILE A 414 -4.94 -19.53 -7.03
C ILE A 414 -5.98 -18.56 -6.49
N ARG A 415 -6.23 -17.50 -7.25
CA ARG A 415 -7.31 -16.55 -6.98
C ARG A 415 -8.23 -16.43 -8.18
N TYR A 416 -9.53 -16.51 -7.93
CA TYR A 416 -10.56 -16.17 -8.90
C TYR A 416 -11.04 -14.74 -8.64
N TYR A 417 -11.18 -13.94 -9.69
CA TYR A 417 -11.89 -12.66 -9.62
C TYR A 417 -13.13 -12.68 -10.49
N ARG A 418 -14.15 -11.96 -10.03
CA ARG A 418 -15.21 -11.38 -10.85
C ARG A 418 -15.29 -9.90 -10.51
N VAL A 419 -14.97 -9.05 -11.48
CA VAL A 419 -14.94 -7.60 -11.35
C VAL A 419 -16.01 -7.01 -12.25
N ASP A 420 -17.10 -6.55 -11.65
CA ASP A 420 -18.12 -5.77 -12.35
C ASP A 420 -17.72 -4.30 -12.28
N LYS A 421 -17.51 -3.65 -13.42
CA LYS A 421 -17.02 -2.26 -13.53
C LYS A 421 -17.92 -1.41 -14.40
N ALA A 422 -18.09 -0.14 -14.04
CA ALA A 422 -18.66 0.86 -14.95
C ALA A 422 -17.59 1.20 -16.00
N THR A 423 -17.91 1.12 -17.30
CA THR A 423 -16.93 1.39 -18.36
C THR A 423 -16.50 2.86 -18.38
N TYR A 424 -15.30 3.11 -18.90
CA TYR A 424 -14.76 4.45 -19.21
C TYR A 424 -15.74 5.32 -20.00
N TYR A 425 -16.50 4.71 -20.92
CA TYR A 425 -17.51 5.40 -21.74
C TYR A 425 -18.73 5.89 -20.96
N SER A 426 -18.93 5.44 -19.72
CA SER A 426 -19.97 6.05 -18.86
C SER A 426 -19.70 7.53 -18.55
N TRP A 427 -18.47 8.01 -18.74
CA TRP A 427 -18.05 9.40 -18.57
C TRP A 427 -18.03 10.19 -19.90
N MET A 428 -17.96 9.50 -21.05
CA MET A 428 -17.79 10.08 -22.40
C MET A 428 -19.05 9.98 -23.29
N ASP A 429 -19.94 9.00 -23.09
CA ASP A 429 -21.21 8.84 -23.82
C ASP A 429 -22.29 9.88 -23.38
N MET A 430 -21.90 10.90 -22.59
CA MET A 430 -22.80 11.83 -21.90
C MET A 430 -23.14 13.12 -22.68
N GLY A 431 -22.68 13.27 -23.93
CA GLY A 431 -22.96 14.44 -24.76
C GLY A 431 -22.28 15.73 -24.27
N TYR A 432 -21.51 16.36 -25.15
CA TYR A 432 -20.73 17.58 -24.88
C TYR A 432 -21.59 18.83 -24.52
N SER A 433 -22.92 18.74 -24.59
CA SER A 433 -23.82 19.89 -24.68
C SER A 433 -24.44 20.36 -23.35
N ALA A 434 -24.03 19.81 -22.21
CA ALA A 434 -24.49 20.22 -20.88
C ALA A 434 -23.34 20.58 -19.92
N MET A 435 -22.28 21.21 -20.45
CA MET A 435 -21.14 21.67 -19.65
C MET A 435 -21.30 23.15 -19.24
N PRO A 436 -21.42 23.49 -17.94
CA PRO A 436 -21.03 24.81 -17.46
C PRO A 436 -19.50 24.94 -17.53
N PRO A 437 -18.94 26.14 -17.78
CA PRO A 437 -17.50 26.36 -17.70
C PRO A 437 -17.07 26.30 -16.23
N GLY A 438 -16.15 25.39 -15.89
CA GLY A 438 -15.78 25.11 -14.50
C GLY A 438 -14.95 23.83 -14.42
N TRP A 439 -15.53 22.70 -14.01
CA TRP A 439 -15.06 21.33 -14.26
C TRP A 439 -16.22 20.36 -13.91
N PRO A 440 -16.31 19.15 -14.52
CA PRO A 440 -17.54 18.35 -14.64
C PRO A 440 -17.62 17.25 -13.56
N PHE A 441 -18.76 16.73 -13.07
CA PHE A 441 -19.63 15.75 -13.75
C PHE A 441 -20.96 15.52 -12.98
N SER A 442 -22.04 16.19 -13.38
CA SER A 442 -23.41 15.88 -12.94
C SER A 442 -24.29 15.44 -14.12
N VAL A 443 -24.33 14.15 -14.46
CA VAL A 443 -25.47 13.57 -15.21
C VAL A 443 -25.64 12.07 -14.91
N ALA A 444 -26.87 11.57 -15.10
CA ALA A 444 -27.43 10.31 -14.62
C ALA A 444 -27.30 9.13 -15.61
N ASN A 445 -27.16 7.91 -15.04
CA ASN A 445 -27.55 6.58 -15.52
C ASN A 445 -27.59 6.30 -17.04
N SER A 446 -26.43 6.19 -17.71
CA SER A 446 -26.36 5.48 -19.01
C SER A 446 -25.00 4.82 -19.31
N GLY A 447 -24.22 4.47 -18.29
CA GLY A 447 -22.92 3.82 -18.49
C GLY A 447 -23.02 2.35 -18.92
N LYS A 448 -22.33 1.95 -19.99
CA LYS A 448 -22.09 0.53 -20.28
C LYS A 448 -21.34 -0.09 -19.09
N THR A 449 -21.74 -1.28 -18.66
CA THR A 449 -21.02 -2.07 -17.66
C THR A 449 -20.18 -3.13 -18.35
N GLU A 450 -19.03 -3.45 -17.78
CA GLU A 450 -18.16 -4.54 -18.23
C GLU A 450 -17.91 -5.46 -17.04
N THR A 451 -17.83 -6.76 -17.30
CA THR A 451 -17.51 -7.76 -16.28
C THR A 451 -16.31 -8.54 -16.74
N ASP A 452 -15.24 -8.50 -15.94
CA ASP A 452 -14.08 -9.35 -16.13
C ASP A 452 -14.12 -10.50 -15.12
N SER A 453 -13.81 -11.71 -15.55
CA SER A 453 -13.63 -12.83 -14.64
C SER A 453 -12.60 -13.83 -15.15
N ASP A 454 -11.67 -14.24 -14.29
CA ASP A 454 -10.64 -15.21 -14.63
C ASP A 454 -9.95 -15.77 -13.37
N PHE A 455 -9.12 -16.79 -13.55
CA PHE A 455 -8.25 -17.38 -12.55
C PHE A 455 -6.79 -16.89 -12.68
N PHE A 456 -6.18 -16.65 -11.53
CA PHE A 456 -4.88 -16.01 -11.37
C PHE A 456 -4.01 -16.89 -10.46
N PRO A 457 -3.30 -17.88 -11.03
CA PRO A 457 -2.40 -18.74 -10.28
C PRO A 457 -1.10 -18.03 -9.88
N SER A 458 -0.53 -18.47 -8.78
CA SER A 458 0.80 -18.12 -8.31
C SER A 458 1.54 -19.37 -7.84
N LEU A 459 2.86 -19.38 -8.01
CA LEU A 459 3.74 -20.39 -7.47
C LEU A 459 5.02 -19.73 -6.99
N LYS A 460 5.38 -19.98 -5.74
CA LYS A 460 6.70 -19.65 -5.18
C LYS A 460 7.41 -20.91 -4.73
N LEU A 461 8.73 -20.93 -4.90
CA LEU A 461 9.64 -21.94 -4.38
C LEU A 461 10.74 -21.24 -3.58
N ASP A 462 10.91 -21.60 -2.33
CA ASP A 462 12.00 -21.17 -1.46
C ASP A 462 12.95 -22.36 -1.20
N TYR A 463 14.25 -22.09 -1.23
CA TYR A 463 15.33 -23.03 -0.89
C TYR A 463 16.26 -22.41 0.15
N LYS A 464 16.25 -22.97 1.35
CA LYS A 464 17.17 -22.62 2.44
C LYS A 464 18.53 -23.25 2.20
N ALA A 465 19.42 -22.51 1.55
CA ALA A 465 20.77 -22.95 1.21
C ALA A 465 21.66 -23.07 2.47
N THR A 466 21.53 -22.12 3.39
CA THR A 466 22.20 -22.08 4.71
C THR A 466 21.23 -21.55 5.76
N PRO A 467 21.56 -21.59 7.08
CA PRO A 467 20.72 -20.99 8.11
C PRO A 467 20.31 -19.53 7.85
N ASP A 468 21.20 -18.75 7.22
CA ASP A 468 21.06 -17.31 7.00
C ASP A 468 20.90 -16.94 5.51
N THR A 469 20.76 -17.92 4.61
CA THR A 469 20.64 -17.68 3.16
C THR A 469 19.53 -18.50 2.55
N THR A 470 18.53 -17.80 2.02
CA THR A 470 17.40 -18.39 1.28
C THR A 470 17.41 -17.87 -0.15
N LEU A 471 17.31 -18.79 -1.10
CA LEU A 471 17.05 -18.49 -2.50
C LEU A 471 15.56 -18.67 -2.75
N TYR A 472 14.96 -17.82 -3.60
CA TYR A 472 13.57 -18.01 -4.00
C TYR A 472 13.37 -17.73 -5.48
N ALA A 473 12.38 -18.41 -6.06
CA ALA A 473 11.87 -18.16 -7.39
C ALA A 473 10.35 -18.10 -7.33
N ALA A 474 9.74 -17.18 -8.08
CA ALA A 474 8.29 -17.04 -8.12
C ALA A 474 7.79 -16.71 -9.52
N VAL A 475 6.62 -17.26 -9.85
CA VAL A 475 5.88 -16.95 -11.07
C VAL A 475 4.42 -16.78 -10.71
N SER A 476 3.78 -15.74 -11.27
CA SER A 476 2.36 -15.52 -11.06
C SER A 476 1.71 -14.85 -12.26
N ARG A 477 0.40 -15.09 -12.40
CA ARG A 477 -0.50 -14.30 -13.23
C ARG A 477 -1.34 -13.49 -12.27
N SER A 478 -1.46 -12.17 -12.48
CA SER A 478 -2.23 -11.30 -11.60
C SER A 478 -3.09 -10.32 -12.40
N TYR A 479 -4.23 -9.93 -11.82
CA TYR A 479 -5.16 -8.98 -12.41
C TYR A 479 -4.77 -7.56 -12.02
N ARG A 480 -4.78 -6.64 -12.98
CA ARG A 480 -4.67 -5.21 -12.72
C ARG A 480 -6.08 -4.63 -12.86
N LEU A 481 -6.61 -4.00 -11.79
CA LEU A 481 -7.82 -3.21 -11.93
C LEU A 481 -7.59 -2.17 -13.04
N PRO A 482 -8.46 -2.07 -14.07
CA PRO A 482 -8.33 -1.08 -15.12
C PRO A 482 -8.75 0.27 -14.58
N CYS A 483 -7.89 1.30 -14.63
CA CYS A 483 -8.26 2.64 -14.16
C CYS A 483 -9.39 3.22 -15.03
N PRO A 484 -10.40 3.89 -14.45
CA PRO A 484 -11.45 4.56 -15.21
C PRO A 484 -10.96 5.91 -15.74
#